data_AF-A0A964YBM4-F1
#
_entry.id   AF-A0A964YBM4-F1
#
_cell.length_a   1.000
_cell.length_b   1.000
_cell.length_c   1.000
_cell.angle_alpha   90.00
_cell.angle_beta   90.00
_cell.angle_gamma   90.00
#
_symmetry.space_group_name_H-M   'P 1'
#
loop_
_entity.id
_entity.type
_entity.pdbx_description
1 polymer ?
#
loop_
_entity_poly.entity_id
_entity_poly.type
_entity_poly.pdbx_seq_one_letter_code
_entity_poly.pdbx_strand_id
1 'polypeptide(L)' 'MLVIFTDNQILSTQTICHSCPLADQNGQPRWRQGVLQCGHPLHQCSSEQQVNQYECQMGFLLVYLTLPRLKDEEF' A
#
# COMPACT_ATOMS: atom_id res chain seq x y z
N MET A 1 6.26 3.75 1.72
CA MET A 1 6.30 2.27 1.67
C MET A 1 4.89 1.73 1.56
N LEU A 2 4.58 0.77 0.68
CA LEU A 2 3.25 0.14 0.61
C LEU A 2 3.14 -1.01 1.62
N VAL A 3 2.06 -1.05 2.38
CA VAL A 3 1.81 -2.09 3.41
C VAL A 3 0.38 -2.61 3.32
N ILE A 4 0.16 -3.84 3.79
CA ILE A 4 -1.18 -4.34 4.11
C ILE A 4 -1.52 -3.85 5.52
N PHE A 5 -2.65 -3.16 5.63
CA PHE A 5 -3.21 -2.71 6.89
C PHE A 5 -4.29 -3.70 7.33
N THR A 6 -4.14 -4.25 8.53
CA THR A 6 -5.16 -5.08 9.16
C THR A 6 -5.54 -4.47 10.50
N ASP A 7 -6.61 -4.98 11.12
CA ASP A 7 -7.12 -4.44 12.40
C ASP A 7 -6.06 -4.44 13.50
N ASN A 8 -5.14 -5.41 13.48
CA ASN A 8 -4.22 -5.67 14.59
C ASN A 8 -2.75 -5.41 14.25
N GLN A 9 -2.39 -5.31 12.95
CA GLN A 9 -0.99 -5.21 12.55
C GLN A 9 -0.82 -4.61 11.15
N ILE A 10 0.41 -4.15 10.90
CA ILE A 10 0.86 -3.69 9.59
C ILE A 10 1.81 -4.73 9.03
N LEU A 11 1.55 -5.18 7.79
CA LEU A 11 2.36 -6.17 7.10
C LEU A 11 3.07 -5.54 5.90
N SER A 12 4.38 -5.76 5.79
CA SER A 12 5.16 -5.29 4.64
C SER A 12 4.76 -6.02 3.37
N THR A 13 4.59 -5.28 2.27
CA THR A 13 4.38 -5.89 0.94
C THR A 13 5.69 -6.27 0.23
N GLN A 14 6.84 -6.07 0.87
CA GLN A 14 8.16 -6.41 0.31
C GLN A 14 8.43 -7.92 0.27
N THR A 15 7.68 -8.71 1.04
CA THR A 15 7.88 -10.16 1.15
C THR A 15 6.52 -10.87 1.13
N ILE A 16 5.86 -10.79 -0.02
CA ILE A 16 4.63 -11.55 -0.27
C ILE A 16 4.97 -12.86 -0.99
N CYS A 17 4.16 -13.90 -0.78
CA CYS A 17 4.38 -15.17 -1.47
C CYS A 17 4.22 -15.01 -2.98
N HIS A 18 5.00 -15.76 -3.77
CA HIS A 18 4.93 -15.74 -5.24
C HIS A 18 3.53 -16.09 -5.79
N SER A 19 2.71 -16.80 -5.00
CA SER A 19 1.33 -17.14 -5.35
C SER A 19 0.31 -16.05 -4.98
N CYS A 20 0.73 -14.96 -4.33
CA CYS A 20 -0.18 -13.87 -3.98
C CYS A 20 -0.66 -13.16 -5.25
N PRO A 21 -1.96 -12.86 -5.41
CA PRO A 21 -2.45 -12.05 -6.54
C PRO A 21 -1.78 -10.68 -6.62
N LEU A 22 -1.32 -10.15 -5.48
CA LEU A 22 -0.55 -8.91 -5.38
C LEU A 22 0.84 -9.02 -6.01
N ALA A 23 1.43 -10.21 -6.13
CA ALA A 23 2.81 -10.39 -6.56
C ALA A 23 2.99 -10.41 -8.09
N ASP A 24 4.09 -9.81 -8.54
CA ASP A 24 4.72 -10.08 -9.82
C ASP A 24 5.60 -11.35 -9.72
N GLN A 25 6.29 -11.68 -10.82
CA GLN A 25 7.19 -12.84 -10.88
C GLN A 25 8.35 -12.79 -9.87
N ASN A 26 8.66 -11.61 -9.34
CA ASN A 26 9.73 -11.38 -8.36
C ASN A 26 9.20 -11.29 -6.92
N GLY A 27 7.90 -11.49 -6.69
CA GLY A 27 7.31 -11.34 -5.35
C GLY A 27 7.05 -9.88 -4.94
N GLN A 28 7.06 -8.94 -5.89
CA GLN A 28 6.79 -7.51 -5.62
C GLN A 28 5.36 -7.13 -6.02
N PRO A 29 4.76 -6.08 -5.42
CA PRO A 29 3.46 -5.58 -5.83
C PRO A 29 3.36 -5.32 -7.33
N ARG A 30 2.34 -5.89 -7.99
CA ARG A 30 2.16 -5.83 -9.44
C ARG A 30 1.59 -4.49 -9.88
N TRP A 31 2.47 -3.54 -10.17
CA TRP A 31 2.11 -2.25 -10.75
C TRP A 31 2.11 -2.28 -12.28
N ARG A 32 1.11 -1.67 -12.91
CA ARG A 32 1.15 -1.31 -14.33
C ARG A 32 0.58 0.08 -14.52
N GLN A 33 1.32 0.95 -15.21
CA GLN A 33 0.92 2.33 -15.51
C GLN A 33 0.47 3.12 -14.26
N GLY A 34 1.09 2.87 -13.10
CA GLY A 34 0.74 3.52 -11.83
C GLY A 34 -0.49 2.95 -11.12
N VAL A 35 -1.10 1.87 -11.65
CA VAL A 35 -2.24 1.19 -11.04
C VAL A 35 -1.82 -0.16 -10.49
N LEU A 36 -2.25 -0.46 -9.26
CA LEU A 36 -2.08 -1.76 -8.65
C LEU A 36 -3.00 -2.77 -9.33
N GLN A 37 -2.45 -3.74 -10.05
CA GLN A 37 -3.25 -4.62 -10.91
C GLN A 37 -4.18 -5.58 -10.16
N CYS A 38 -3.84 -5.91 -8.92
CA CYS A 38 -4.63 -6.81 -8.09
C CYS A 38 -5.65 -6.08 -7.22
N GLY A 39 -5.84 -4.78 -7.41
CA GLY A 39 -6.69 -3.99 -6.53
C GLY A 39 -7.26 -2.77 -7.21
N HIS A 40 -8.15 -2.08 -6.52
CA HIS A 40 -8.70 -0.81 -6.99
C HIS A 40 -8.45 0.27 -5.94
N PRO A 41 -8.26 1.53 -6.38
CA PRO A 41 -8.17 2.64 -5.44
C PRO A 41 -9.48 2.79 -4.67
N LEU A 42 -9.38 3.00 -3.36
CA LEU A 42 -10.51 3.44 -2.55
C LEU A 42 -10.58 4.98 -2.62
N HIS A 43 -11.76 5.53 -2.86
CA HIS A 43 -11.95 6.91 -3.33
C HIS A 43 -11.33 8.01 -2.45
N GLN A 44 -11.01 9.10 -3.17
CA GLN A 44 -10.24 10.28 -2.78
C GLN A 44 -11.00 11.17 -1.78
N CYS A 45 -10.43 11.41 -0.60
CA CYS A 45 -10.82 12.56 0.21
C CYS A 45 -10.13 13.83 -0.34
N SER A 46 -10.95 14.86 -0.49
CA SER A 46 -10.65 16.13 -1.10
C SER A 46 -9.63 16.95 -0.31
N SER A 47 -8.37 16.97 -0.75
CA SER A 47 -7.39 18.07 -0.64
C SER A 47 -5.98 17.52 -0.92
N GLU A 48 -5.43 17.77 -2.11
CA GLU A 48 -4.00 17.73 -2.51
C GLU A 48 -3.02 16.64 -1.97
N GLN A 49 -3.48 15.61 -1.26
CA GLN A 49 -2.66 14.59 -0.64
C GLN A 49 -3.09 13.23 -1.18
N GLN A 50 -2.41 12.86 -2.27
CA GLN A 50 -2.16 11.52 -2.83
C GLN A 50 -3.09 10.38 -2.39
N VAL A 51 -3.67 9.72 -3.40
CA VAL A 51 -4.33 8.42 -3.31
C VAL A 51 -3.38 7.41 -2.64
N ASN A 52 -3.59 7.19 -1.34
CA ASN A 52 -2.71 6.36 -0.51
C ASN A 52 -3.35 5.03 -0.12
N GLN A 53 -4.52 4.68 -0.67
CA GLN A 53 -5.28 3.50 -0.24
C GLN A 53 -5.84 2.69 -1.42
N TYR A 54 -5.70 1.37 -1.33
CA TYR A 54 -6.20 0.42 -2.32
C TYR A 54 -6.87 -0.76 -1.60
N GLU A 55 -7.89 -1.32 -2.20
CA GLU A 55 -8.43 -2.62 -1.81
C GLU A 55 -7.91 -3.67 -2.79
N CYS A 56 -7.23 -4.69 -2.27
CA CYS A 56 -6.82 -5.85 -3.06
C CYS A 56 -8.04 -6.76 -3.33
N GLN A 57 -8.03 -7.50 -4.43
CA GLN A 57 -9.04 -8.51 -4.79
C GLN A 57 -9.28 -9.57 -3.70
N MET A 58 -8.33 -9.75 -2.79
CA MET A 58 -8.44 -10.62 -1.61
C MET A 58 -9.18 -9.96 -0.43
N GLY A 59 -9.64 -8.71 -0.56
CA GLY A 59 -10.32 -7.93 0.49
C GLY A 59 -9.38 -7.21 1.46
N PHE A 60 -8.07 -7.21 1.21
CA PHE A 60 -7.10 -6.53 2.08
C PHE A 60 -7.00 -5.05 1.76
N LEU A 61 -6.95 -4.22 2.81
CA LEU A 61 -6.61 -2.80 2.70
C LEU A 61 -5.09 -2.64 2.54
N LEU A 62 -4.68 -1.93 1.51
CA LEU A 62 -3.30 -1.58 1.22
C LEU A 62 -3.13 -0.07 1.37
N VAL A 63 -2.13 0.36 2.14
CA VAL A 63 -1.86 1.79 2.36
C VAL A 63 -0.42 2.16 2.10
N TYR A 64 -0.20 3.37 1.60
CA TYR A 64 1.13 3.96 1.58
C TYR A 64 1.44 4.60 2.94
N LEU A 65 2.40 4.03 3.64
CA LEU A 65 3.02 4.67 4.79
C LEU A 65 4.06 5.67 4.30
N THR A 66 3.76 6.94 4.53
CA THR A 66 4.74 8.02 4.52
C THR A 66 5.13 8.20 5.98
N LEU A 67 6.39 7.88 6.32
CA LEU A 67 6.88 8.24 7.65
C LEU A 67 6.76 9.75 7.79
N PRO A 68 6.15 10.28 8.87
CA PRO A 68 6.33 11.68 9.17
C PRO A 68 7.84 11.90 9.25
N ARG A 69 8.37 12.89 8.52
CA ARG A 69 9.65 13.46 8.90
C ARG A 69 9.47 13.79 10.38
N LEU A 70 10.21 13.11 11.26
CA LEU A 70 10.46 13.59 12.61
C LEU A 70 10.95 15.02 12.37
N LYS A 71 10.07 16.01 12.58
CA LYS A 71 10.53 17.38 12.73
C LYS A 71 11.51 17.28 13.88
N ASP A 72 12.74 17.65 13.61
CA ASP A 72 13.81 17.73 14.59
C ASP A 72 13.21 18.21 15.92
N GLU A 73 13.45 17.45 16.99
CA GLU A 73 13.16 17.89 18.34
C GLU A 73 13.90 19.21 18.58
N GLU A 74 13.23 20.32 18.34
CA GLU A 74 13.65 21.65 18.75
C GLU A 74 12.91 21.96 20.04
N PHE A 75 13.50 21.58 21.19
CA PHE A 75 13.72 22.44 22.36
C PHE A 75 14.52 21.72 23.46
#